data_AF-A0A7G6X4G9-F1
#
_entry.id   AF-A0A7G6X4G9-F1
#
_cell.length_a   1.000
_cell.length_b   1.000
_cell.length_c   1.000
_cell.angle_alpha   90.00
_cell.angle_beta   90.00
_cell.angle_gamma   90.00
#
_symmetry.space_group_name_H-M   'P 1'
#
loop_
_entity.id
_entity.type
_entity.pdbx_description
1 polymer ?
#
loop_
_entity_poly.entity_id
_entity_poly.type
_entity_poly.pdbx_seq_one_letter_code
_entity_poly.pdbx_strand_id
1 'polypeptide(L)'
;MDSDVFVGGVPWTVWRMVAAAAVVLFLAVIVTAVRVLVEVDRWGIVASKSTRWTYLAFATAGAGALIVGRLVASGNNPDLPVKNLELRTGAVLLTGLIATIPWLVLVWLAHETCHLLQRRIELLPPIPTRTEESAAASLVGGAELHREVISRLLRLWDLLVLCVGVFALGVVAAIVTSSTLRAAFIDVHPDRERDFPAVNVLYYGALFAVIASVLSVPLVAAWRRCAQHVVDRAYPLPADGQPTEAWVAARARLEVLLHLNVSLLRNPLTGLAVLSPLLTSALAAFIPQLAKS
;
A
#
# COMPACT_ATOMS: atom_id res chain seq x y z
N MET A 1 -39.65 15.13 -5.09
CA MET A 1 -38.89 15.48 -6.30
C MET A 1 -38.87 14.23 -7.19
N ASP A 2 -39.22 14.34 -8.47
CA ASP A 2 -39.28 13.17 -9.36
C ASP A 2 -37.88 12.56 -9.55
N SER A 3 -37.80 11.23 -9.48
CA SER A 3 -36.55 10.46 -9.62
C SER A 3 -35.78 10.80 -10.90
N ASP A 4 -36.50 11.22 -11.95
CA ASP A 4 -35.93 11.49 -13.27
C ASP A 4 -35.19 12.84 -13.33
N VAL A 5 -35.64 13.84 -12.55
CA VAL A 5 -34.95 15.13 -12.43
C VAL A 5 -33.62 14.97 -11.69
N PHE A 6 -33.58 14.09 -10.68
CA PHE A 6 -32.34 13.78 -9.97
C PHE A 6 -31.35 13.00 -10.84
N VAL A 7 -31.81 11.99 -11.57
CA VAL A 7 -30.93 11.19 -12.43
C VAL A 7 -30.34 12.01 -13.58
N GLY A 8 -31.01 13.10 -13.99
CA GLY A 8 -30.49 14.08 -14.95
C GLY A 8 -29.57 15.16 -14.35
N GLY A 9 -29.46 15.25 -13.02
CA GLY A 9 -28.67 16.28 -12.34
C GLY A 9 -27.16 16.18 -12.61
N VAL A 10 -26.49 17.33 -12.67
CA VAL A 10 -25.03 17.42 -12.82
C VAL A 10 -24.29 16.68 -11.69
N PRO A 11 -24.64 16.86 -10.40
CA PRO A 11 -23.92 16.19 -9.31
C PRO A 11 -24.02 14.65 -9.36
N TRP A 12 -25.18 14.13 -9.75
CA TRP A 12 -25.39 12.69 -9.90
C TRP A 12 -24.61 12.10 -11.07
N THR A 13 -24.56 12.82 -12.19
CA THR A 13 -23.76 12.42 -13.36
C THR A 13 -22.28 12.38 -13.01
N VAL A 14 -21.78 13.39 -12.27
CA VAL A 14 -20.40 13.42 -11.76
C VAL A 14 -20.12 12.22 -10.86
N TRP A 15 -21.01 11.92 -9.89
CA TRP A 15 -20.83 10.74 -9.03
C TRP A 15 -20.77 9.44 -9.82
N ARG A 16 -21.65 9.23 -10.82
CA ARG A 16 -21.63 8.03 -11.66
C ARG A 16 -20.32 7.87 -12.42
N MET A 17 -19.79 8.96 -12.98
CA MET A 17 -18.51 8.95 -13.69
C MET A 17 -17.35 8.61 -12.75
N VAL A 18 -17.35 9.20 -11.56
CA VAL A 18 -16.34 8.94 -10.52
C VAL A 18 -16.42 7.51 -10.01
N ALA A 19 -17.63 7.00 -9.74
CA ALA A 19 -17.84 5.61 -9.31
C ALA A 19 -17.40 4.62 -10.39
N ALA A 20 -17.71 4.88 -11.66
CA ALA A 20 -17.25 4.06 -12.79
C ALA A 20 -15.72 4.07 -12.90
N ALA A 21 -15.08 5.24 -12.79
CA ALA A 21 -13.63 5.37 -12.78
C ALA A 21 -13.00 4.62 -11.59
N ALA A 22 -13.60 4.69 -10.40
CA ALA A 22 -13.15 3.96 -9.23
C ALA A 22 -13.24 2.44 -9.43
N VAL A 23 -14.33 1.93 -10.03
CA VAL A 23 -14.46 0.50 -10.36
C VAL A 23 -13.39 0.07 -11.36
N VAL A 24 -13.16 0.85 -12.43
CA VAL A 24 -12.11 0.55 -13.41
C VAL A 24 -10.72 0.54 -12.74
N LEU A 25 -10.46 1.51 -11.85
CA LEU A 25 -9.23 1.56 -11.07
C LEU A 25 -9.09 0.30 -10.20
N PHE A 26 -10.12 -0.08 -9.44
CA PHE A 26 -10.07 -1.26 -8.58
C PHE A 26 -9.87 -2.56 -9.39
N LEU A 27 -10.48 -2.67 -10.57
CA LEU A 27 -10.25 -3.79 -11.48
C LEU A 27 -8.80 -3.81 -12.01
N ALA A 28 -8.25 -2.67 -12.41
CA ALA A 28 -6.86 -2.56 -12.84
C ALA A 28 -5.89 -2.94 -11.70
N VAL A 29 -6.23 -2.52 -10.48
CA VAL A 29 -5.53 -2.85 -9.23
C VAL A 29 -5.56 -4.35 -8.94
N ILE A 30 -6.73 -5.01 -9.11
CA ILE A 30 -6.86 -6.47 -8.99
C ILE A 30 -5.98 -7.17 -10.03
N VAL A 31 -6.10 -6.78 -11.31
CA VAL A 31 -5.33 -7.40 -12.40
C VAL A 31 -3.83 -7.26 -12.16
N THR A 32 -3.39 -6.09 -11.70
CA THR A 32 -1.98 -5.85 -11.35
C THR A 32 -1.54 -6.75 -10.21
N ALA A 33 -2.31 -6.84 -9.12
CA ALA A 33 -1.97 -7.68 -7.98
C ALA A 33 -1.94 -9.17 -8.35
N VAL A 34 -2.88 -9.64 -9.18
CA VAL A 34 -2.91 -11.02 -9.68
C VAL A 34 -1.68 -11.29 -10.54
N ARG A 35 -1.29 -10.38 -11.43
CA ARG A 35 -0.05 -10.52 -12.22
C ARG A 35 1.17 -10.63 -11.33
N VAL A 36 1.27 -9.80 -10.29
CA VAL A 36 2.36 -9.87 -9.30
C VAL A 36 2.35 -11.22 -8.55
N LEU A 37 1.17 -11.72 -8.16
CA LEU A 37 1.03 -13.01 -7.47
C LEU A 37 1.40 -14.21 -8.36
N VAL A 38 1.07 -14.15 -9.66
CA VAL A 38 1.45 -15.18 -10.64
C VAL A 38 2.96 -15.14 -10.87
N GLU A 39 3.54 -13.95 -10.98
CA GLU A 39 4.97 -13.74 -11.24
C GLU A 39 5.78 -13.51 -9.96
N VAL A 40 5.39 -14.11 -8.84
CA VAL A 40 5.95 -13.82 -7.50
C VAL A 40 7.49 -13.89 -7.45
N ASP A 41 8.07 -14.85 -8.18
CA ASP A 41 9.52 -15.07 -8.19
C ASP A 41 10.27 -13.90 -8.87
N ARG A 42 9.63 -13.22 -9.83
CA ARG A 42 10.17 -12.01 -10.48
C ARG A 42 10.21 -10.82 -9.53
N TRP A 43 9.35 -10.80 -8.52
CA TRP A 43 9.28 -9.76 -7.48
C TRP A 43 10.11 -10.09 -6.23
N GLY A 44 10.89 -11.18 -6.27
CA GLY A 44 11.79 -11.55 -5.19
C GLY A 44 11.11 -12.20 -3.98
N ILE A 45 9.83 -12.54 -4.07
CA ILE A 45 9.10 -13.26 -3.03
C ILE A 45 9.50 -14.73 -3.07
N VAL A 46 9.76 -15.30 -1.89
CA VAL A 46 10.12 -16.72 -1.74
C VAL A 46 9.10 -17.38 -0.84
N ALA A 47 7.98 -17.79 -1.43
CA ALA A 47 6.90 -18.43 -0.70
C ALA A 47 6.47 -19.73 -1.35
N SER A 48 6.26 -20.74 -0.51
CA SER A 48 5.72 -22.03 -0.95
C SER A 48 4.31 -21.85 -1.52
N LYS A 49 3.90 -22.73 -2.44
CA LYS A 49 2.53 -22.73 -2.98
C LYS A 49 1.48 -22.85 -1.87
N SER A 50 1.77 -23.65 -0.84
CA SER A 50 0.90 -23.83 0.34
C SER A 50 0.69 -22.52 1.09
N THR A 51 1.77 -21.80 1.41
CA THR A 51 1.68 -20.52 2.14
C THR A 51 0.86 -19.48 1.38
N ARG A 52 1.04 -19.39 0.06
CA ARG A 52 0.26 -18.48 -0.80
C ARG A 52 -1.25 -18.77 -0.69
N TRP A 53 -1.64 -20.04 -0.75
CA TRP A 53 -3.06 -20.44 -0.62
C TRP A 53 -3.62 -20.17 0.78
N THR A 54 -2.84 -20.41 1.82
CA THR A 54 -3.24 -20.12 3.21
C THR A 54 -3.55 -18.64 3.39
N TYR A 55 -2.66 -17.75 2.95
CA TYR A 55 -2.89 -16.31 3.03
C TYR A 55 -4.07 -15.85 2.17
N LEU A 56 -4.25 -16.42 0.98
CA LEU A 56 -5.41 -16.13 0.15
C LEU A 56 -6.71 -16.56 0.82
N ALA A 57 -6.73 -17.73 1.47
CA ALA A 57 -7.89 -18.22 2.21
C ALA A 57 -8.24 -17.28 3.38
N PHE A 58 -7.25 -16.85 4.17
CA PHE A 58 -7.47 -15.91 5.27
C PHE A 58 -7.97 -14.54 4.78
N ALA A 59 -7.37 -13.99 3.72
CA ALA A 59 -7.81 -12.71 3.16
C ALA A 59 -9.24 -12.79 2.59
N THR A 60 -9.56 -13.90 1.92
CA THR A 60 -10.90 -14.14 1.37
C THR A 60 -11.93 -14.35 2.48
N ALA A 61 -11.59 -15.09 3.54
CA ALA A 61 -12.45 -15.29 4.70
C ALA A 61 -12.72 -13.96 5.43
N GLY A 62 -11.70 -13.12 5.62
CA GLY A 62 -11.85 -11.79 6.21
C GLY A 62 -12.76 -10.87 5.38
N ALA A 63 -12.56 -10.83 4.06
CA ALA A 63 -13.45 -10.10 3.16
C ALA A 63 -14.89 -10.64 3.20
N GLY A 64 -15.06 -11.97 3.20
CA GLY A 64 -16.36 -12.63 3.33
C GLY A 64 -17.07 -12.27 4.63
N ALA A 65 -16.37 -12.28 5.77
CA ALA A 65 -16.92 -11.89 7.06
C ALA A 65 -17.40 -10.43 7.08
N LEU A 66 -16.65 -9.51 6.44
CA LEU A 66 -17.07 -8.11 6.31
C LEU A 66 -18.32 -7.95 5.43
N ILE A 67 -18.43 -8.73 4.34
CA ILE A 67 -19.63 -8.74 3.49
C ILE A 67 -20.83 -9.25 4.27
N VAL A 68 -20.69 -10.38 4.97
CA VAL A 68 -21.76 -10.97 5.78
C VAL A 68 -22.18 -10.01 6.90
N GLY A 69 -21.22 -9.43 7.63
CA GLY A 69 -21.50 -8.45 8.68
C GLY A 69 -22.28 -7.24 8.15
N ARG A 70 -21.95 -6.75 6.96
CA ARG A 70 -22.71 -5.69 6.29
C ARG A 70 -24.13 -6.13 5.96
N LEU A 71 -24.32 -7.33 5.40
CA LEU A 71 -25.64 -7.84 5.04
C LEU A 71 -26.54 -8.04 6.27
N VAL A 72 -25.96 -8.46 7.40
CA VAL A 72 -26.70 -8.61 8.67
C VAL A 72 -27.02 -7.25 9.29
N ALA A 73 -26.12 -6.27 9.18
CA ALA A 73 -26.31 -4.93 9.76
C ALA A 73 -27.19 -4.00 8.91
N SER A 74 -27.57 -4.36 7.67
CA SER A 74 -28.32 -3.46 6.77
C SER A 74 -29.80 -3.28 7.13
N GLY A 75 -30.26 -3.76 8.29
CA GLY A 75 -31.66 -3.62 8.74
C GLY A 75 -32.13 -2.19 9.01
N ASN A 76 -31.24 -1.20 8.97
CA ASN A 76 -31.52 0.21 9.33
C ASN A 76 -30.99 1.22 8.29
N ASN A 77 -31.01 0.87 7.00
CA ASN A 77 -30.61 1.83 5.97
C ASN A 77 -31.68 2.93 5.84
N PRO A 78 -31.29 4.22 5.86
CA PRO A 78 -32.23 5.31 5.61
C PRO A 78 -32.83 5.16 4.21
N ASP A 79 -34.15 5.30 4.09
CA ASP A 79 -34.85 5.31 2.81
C ASP A 79 -34.29 6.43 1.92
N LEU A 80 -33.46 6.03 0.95
CA LEU A 80 -32.89 6.92 -0.05
C LEU A 80 -33.78 6.85 -1.30
N PRO A 81 -34.26 7.99 -1.85
CA PRO A 81 -35.27 8.01 -2.92
C PRO A 81 -34.73 7.60 -4.31
N VAL A 82 -33.62 6.89 -4.36
CA VAL A 82 -32.93 6.50 -5.57
C VAL A 82 -33.01 4.98 -5.68
N LYS A 83 -33.88 4.50 -6.57
CA LYS A 83 -33.98 3.07 -6.89
C LYS A 83 -32.58 2.50 -7.20
N ASN A 84 -32.21 1.44 -6.50
CA ASN A 84 -30.94 0.71 -6.64
C ASN A 84 -29.67 1.44 -6.16
N LEU A 85 -29.75 2.52 -5.38
CA LEU A 85 -28.55 3.19 -4.85
C LEU A 85 -27.75 2.27 -3.91
N GLU A 86 -28.43 1.49 -3.06
CA GLU A 86 -27.78 0.49 -2.21
C GLU A 86 -27.00 -0.55 -3.03
N LEU A 87 -27.59 -1.00 -4.14
CA LEU A 87 -26.94 -1.95 -5.05
C LEU A 87 -25.70 -1.32 -5.70
N ARG A 88 -25.79 -0.06 -6.17
CA ARG A 88 -24.67 0.62 -6.84
C ARG A 88 -23.52 0.94 -5.88
N THR A 89 -23.83 1.51 -4.72
CA THR A 89 -22.83 1.77 -3.67
C THR A 89 -22.26 0.46 -3.11
N GLY A 90 -23.11 -0.56 -2.96
CA GLY A 90 -22.72 -1.93 -2.64
C GLY A 90 -21.71 -2.50 -3.64
N ALA A 91 -21.96 -2.34 -4.95
CA ALA A 91 -21.06 -2.81 -5.99
C ALA A 91 -19.67 -2.14 -5.94
N VAL A 92 -19.62 -0.81 -5.75
CA VAL A 92 -18.33 -0.09 -5.61
C VAL A 92 -17.56 -0.59 -4.38
N LEU A 93 -18.25 -0.70 -3.24
CA LEU A 93 -17.64 -1.15 -1.98
C LEU A 93 -17.17 -2.62 -2.06
N LEU A 94 -17.97 -3.50 -2.67
CA LEU A 94 -17.61 -4.90 -2.86
C LEU A 94 -16.43 -5.04 -3.82
N THR A 95 -16.38 -4.25 -4.90
CA THR A 95 -15.24 -4.22 -5.81
C THR A 95 -13.97 -3.74 -5.10
N GLY A 96 -14.06 -2.66 -4.32
CA GLY A 96 -12.94 -2.17 -3.50
C GLY A 96 -12.47 -3.20 -2.47
N LEU A 97 -13.40 -3.88 -1.79
CA LEU A 97 -13.07 -4.92 -0.82
C LEU A 97 -12.38 -6.12 -1.48
N ILE A 98 -12.91 -6.63 -2.58
CA ILE A 98 -12.27 -7.71 -3.35
C ILE A 98 -10.87 -7.27 -3.82
N ALA A 99 -10.72 -6.01 -4.22
CA ALA A 99 -9.43 -5.48 -4.63
C ALA A 99 -8.39 -5.55 -3.52
N THR A 100 -8.75 -5.44 -2.24
CA THR A 100 -7.79 -5.53 -1.13
C THR A 100 -7.22 -6.94 -0.92
N ILE A 101 -7.94 -7.99 -1.31
CA ILE A 101 -7.56 -9.38 -1.04
C ILE A 101 -6.15 -9.71 -1.55
N PRO A 102 -5.85 -9.57 -2.86
CA PRO A 102 -4.53 -9.94 -3.37
C PRO A 102 -3.41 -9.04 -2.83
N TRP A 103 -3.70 -7.78 -2.47
CA TRP A 103 -2.70 -6.88 -1.86
C TRP A 103 -2.33 -7.28 -0.44
N LEU A 104 -3.32 -7.67 0.38
CA LEU A 104 -3.05 -8.19 1.72
C LEU A 104 -2.15 -9.43 1.66
N VAL A 105 -2.44 -10.33 0.72
CA VAL A 105 -1.60 -11.50 0.47
C VAL A 105 -0.17 -11.08 0.10
N LEU A 106 0.01 -10.13 -0.83
CA LEU A 106 1.33 -9.63 -1.21
C LEU A 106 2.11 -9.01 -0.05
N VAL A 107 1.44 -8.23 0.81
CA VAL A 107 2.05 -7.61 2.01
C VAL A 107 2.53 -8.69 2.98
N TRP A 108 1.71 -9.71 3.25
CA TRP A 108 2.10 -10.82 4.13
C TRP A 108 3.24 -11.66 3.55
N LEU A 109 3.19 -11.97 2.25
CA LEU A 109 4.26 -12.69 1.56
C LEU A 109 5.58 -11.91 1.55
N ALA A 110 5.52 -10.58 1.36
CA ALA A 110 6.69 -9.72 1.43
C ALA A 110 7.28 -9.69 2.85
N HIS A 111 6.43 -9.69 3.88
CA HIS A 111 6.86 -9.75 5.28
C HIS A 111 7.56 -11.08 5.59
N GLU A 112 6.96 -12.21 5.21
CA GLU A 112 7.55 -13.54 5.36
C GLU A 112 8.90 -13.63 4.61
N THR A 113 8.95 -13.09 3.39
CA THR A 113 10.19 -13.07 2.60
C THR A 113 11.29 -12.28 3.30
N CYS A 114 10.98 -11.14 3.93
CA CYS A 114 11.96 -10.39 4.72
C CYS A 114 12.51 -11.24 5.89
N HIS A 115 11.65 -11.94 6.63
CA HIS A 115 12.08 -12.85 7.70
C HIS A 115 12.97 -13.99 7.21
N LEU A 116 12.61 -14.60 6.06
CA LEU A 116 13.43 -15.64 5.44
C LEU A 116 14.78 -15.10 4.95
N LEU A 117 14.77 -13.89 4.39
CA LEU A 117 15.98 -13.25 3.89
C LEU A 117 16.92 -12.88 5.04
N GLN A 118 16.39 -12.45 6.18
CA GLN A 118 17.18 -12.19 7.38
C GLN A 118 18.03 -13.40 7.80
N ARG A 119 17.47 -14.61 7.78
CA ARG A 119 18.21 -15.85 8.06
C ARG A 119 19.32 -16.12 7.03
N ARG A 120 19.10 -15.80 5.75
CA ARG A 120 20.14 -15.94 4.72
C ARG A 120 21.25 -14.90 4.87
N ILE A 121 20.90 -13.69 5.31
CA ILE A 121 21.86 -12.61 5.54
C ILE A 121 22.84 -12.97 6.65
N GLU A 122 22.40 -13.73 7.66
CA GLU A 122 23.27 -14.23 8.72
C GLU A 122 24.39 -15.16 8.22
N LEU A 123 24.23 -15.75 7.02
CA LEU A 123 25.20 -16.63 6.38
C LEU A 123 26.12 -15.90 5.38
N LEU A 124 25.93 -14.59 5.16
CA LEU A 124 26.77 -13.83 4.23
C LEU A 124 28.19 -13.68 4.80
N PRO A 125 29.22 -14.07 4.02
CA PRO A 125 30.60 -13.76 4.37
C PRO A 125 30.87 -12.25 4.19
N PRO A 126 31.85 -11.66 4.88
CA PRO A 126 32.27 -10.29 4.61
C PRO A 126 32.82 -10.15 3.19
N ILE A 127 32.60 -9.00 2.55
CA ILE A 127 33.21 -8.71 1.24
C ILE A 127 34.69 -8.39 1.48
N PRO A 128 35.63 -9.14 0.89
CA PRO A 128 37.04 -8.87 1.08
C PRO A 128 37.38 -7.49 0.51
N THR A 129 38.04 -6.69 1.32
CA THR A 129 38.68 -5.46 0.86
C THR A 129 39.94 -5.86 0.08
N ARG A 130 40.25 -5.08 -0.97
CA ARG A 130 41.24 -5.38 -2.04
C ARG A 130 42.66 -5.73 -1.56
N THR A 131 42.95 -5.61 -0.27
CA THR A 131 44.22 -5.95 0.38
C THR A 131 44.42 -7.45 0.67
N GLU A 132 43.38 -8.28 0.63
CA GLU A 132 43.49 -9.73 0.88
C GLU A 132 43.26 -10.55 -0.41
N GLU A 133 44.25 -10.54 -1.30
CA GLU A 133 44.17 -11.07 -2.67
C GLU A 133 44.28 -12.62 -2.76
N SER A 134 44.31 -13.36 -1.64
CA SER A 134 44.75 -14.77 -1.63
C SER A 134 43.65 -15.85 -1.52
N ALA A 135 42.36 -15.55 -1.71
CA ALA A 135 41.28 -16.54 -1.59
C ALA A 135 40.40 -16.66 -2.85
N ALA A 136 41.00 -16.84 -4.03
CA ALA A 136 40.34 -16.81 -5.33
C ALA A 136 39.21 -17.85 -5.55
N ALA A 137 39.17 -18.97 -4.80
CA ALA A 137 38.17 -20.03 -4.98
C ALA A 137 36.90 -19.87 -4.12
N SER A 138 36.99 -19.17 -2.98
CA SER A 138 35.85 -18.91 -2.07
C SER A 138 35.02 -17.69 -2.49
N LEU A 139 35.56 -16.89 -3.42
CA LEU A 139 34.97 -15.61 -3.89
C LEU A 139 33.76 -15.80 -4.80
N VAL A 140 33.69 -16.89 -5.57
CA VAL A 140 32.61 -17.10 -6.56
C VAL A 140 31.26 -17.30 -5.85
N GLY A 141 31.20 -18.21 -4.86
CA GLY A 141 29.97 -18.46 -4.11
C GLY A 141 29.52 -17.29 -3.23
N GLY A 142 30.47 -16.57 -2.62
CA GLY A 142 30.17 -15.39 -1.81
C GLY A 142 29.59 -14.23 -2.64
N ALA A 143 30.19 -13.94 -3.81
CA ALA A 143 29.71 -12.87 -4.68
C ALA A 143 28.32 -13.17 -5.28
N GLU A 144 28.06 -14.43 -5.63
CA GLU A 144 26.74 -14.87 -6.10
C GLU A 144 25.66 -14.73 -5.02
N LEU A 145 25.96 -15.11 -3.77
CA LEU A 145 25.03 -14.97 -2.65
C LEU A 145 24.71 -13.49 -2.37
N HIS A 146 25.71 -12.61 -2.38
CA HIS A 146 25.49 -11.16 -2.22
C HIS A 146 24.60 -10.61 -3.34
N ARG A 147 24.91 -10.97 -4.60
CA ARG A 147 24.11 -10.54 -5.76
C ARG A 147 22.67 -11.03 -5.64
N GLU A 148 22.46 -12.28 -5.24
CA GLU A 148 21.13 -12.85 -5.04
C GLU A 148 20.35 -12.05 -3.98
N VAL A 149 20.92 -11.87 -2.78
CA VAL A 149 20.27 -11.17 -1.66
C VAL A 149 19.97 -9.71 -2.01
N ILE A 150 20.94 -8.98 -2.59
CA ILE A 150 20.77 -7.58 -2.99
C ILE A 150 19.69 -7.47 -4.07
N SER A 151 19.73 -8.32 -5.11
CA SER A 151 18.72 -8.28 -6.18
C SER A 151 17.31 -8.58 -5.66
N ARG A 152 17.17 -9.39 -4.62
CA ARG A 152 15.90 -9.69 -3.98
C ARG A 152 15.40 -8.52 -3.14
N LEU A 153 16.28 -7.87 -2.38
CA LEU A 153 15.93 -6.66 -1.64
C LEU A 153 15.48 -5.53 -2.57
N LEU A 154 16.13 -5.34 -3.72
CA LEU A 154 15.73 -4.33 -4.70
C LEU A 154 14.35 -4.64 -5.28
N ARG A 155 14.08 -5.90 -5.63
CA ARG A 155 12.75 -6.30 -6.13
C ARG A 155 11.65 -6.17 -5.08
N LEU A 156 11.97 -6.49 -3.81
CA LEU A 156 11.05 -6.26 -2.70
C LEU A 156 10.78 -4.78 -2.44
N TRP A 157 11.77 -3.91 -2.69
CA TRP A 157 11.59 -2.47 -2.64
C TRP A 157 10.61 -1.99 -3.71
N ASP A 158 10.79 -2.45 -4.96
CA ASP A 158 9.89 -2.10 -6.06
C ASP A 158 8.45 -2.58 -5.78
N LEU A 159 8.31 -3.78 -5.23
CA LEU A 159 7.02 -4.31 -4.76
C LEU A 159 6.41 -3.42 -3.67
N LEU A 160 7.21 -3.01 -2.69
CA LEU A 160 6.78 -2.13 -1.60
C LEU A 160 6.25 -0.80 -2.13
N VAL A 161 7.00 -0.15 -3.02
CA VAL A 161 6.59 1.12 -3.66
C VAL A 161 5.28 0.93 -4.44
N LEU A 162 5.16 -0.18 -5.18
CA LEU A 162 3.93 -0.52 -5.90
C LEU A 162 2.74 -0.70 -4.95
N CYS A 163 2.90 -1.50 -3.88
CA CYS A 163 1.84 -1.74 -2.88
C CYS A 163 1.37 -0.44 -2.23
N VAL A 164 2.30 0.42 -1.80
CA VAL A 164 2.00 1.71 -1.17
C VAL A 164 1.30 2.65 -2.15
N GLY A 165 1.81 2.76 -3.39
CA GLY A 165 1.23 3.62 -4.42
C GLY A 165 -0.19 3.20 -4.79
N VAL A 166 -0.43 1.90 -4.96
CA VAL A 166 -1.76 1.37 -5.26
C VAL A 166 -2.73 1.57 -4.09
N PHE A 167 -2.28 1.36 -2.85
CA PHE A 167 -3.11 1.64 -1.68
C PHE A 167 -3.51 3.12 -1.61
N ALA A 168 -2.55 4.03 -1.81
CA ALA A 168 -2.79 5.46 -1.83
C ALA A 168 -3.83 5.86 -2.91
N LEU A 169 -3.70 5.30 -4.12
CA LEU A 169 -4.68 5.51 -5.20
C LEU A 169 -6.08 5.00 -4.80
N GLY A 170 -6.16 3.85 -4.13
CA GLY A 170 -7.41 3.30 -3.62
C GLY A 170 -8.08 4.21 -2.58
N VAL A 171 -7.30 4.77 -1.64
CA VAL A 171 -7.81 5.74 -0.65
C VAL A 171 -8.35 7.00 -1.34
N VAL A 172 -7.59 7.55 -2.29
CA VAL A 172 -8.02 8.74 -3.06
C VAL A 172 -9.33 8.44 -3.79
N ALA A 173 -9.44 7.30 -4.49
CA ALA A 173 -10.67 6.93 -5.18
C ALA A 173 -11.86 6.76 -4.22
N ALA A 174 -11.66 6.17 -3.04
CA ALA A 174 -12.70 6.02 -2.03
C ALA A 174 -13.18 7.37 -1.49
N ILE A 175 -12.25 8.30 -1.20
CA ILE A 175 -12.56 9.66 -0.73
C ILE A 175 -13.34 10.40 -1.81
N VAL A 176 -12.84 10.45 -3.06
CA VAL A 176 -13.48 11.19 -4.16
C VAL A 176 -14.87 10.62 -4.46
N THR A 177 -15.04 9.30 -4.43
CA THR A 177 -16.35 8.65 -4.64
C THR A 177 -17.33 8.97 -3.50
N SER A 178 -16.88 8.94 -2.25
CA SER A 178 -17.71 9.28 -1.08
C SER A 178 -18.10 10.75 -1.07
N SER A 179 -17.18 11.62 -1.47
CA SER A 179 -17.37 13.08 -1.50
C SER A 179 -18.38 13.49 -2.57
N THR A 180 -18.27 12.90 -3.75
CA THR A 180 -19.20 13.16 -4.87
C THR A 180 -20.58 12.57 -4.58
N LEU A 181 -20.65 11.45 -3.84
CA LEU A 181 -21.92 10.90 -3.36
C LEU A 181 -22.61 11.86 -2.40
N ARG A 182 -21.84 12.44 -1.46
CA ARG A 182 -22.36 13.45 -0.53
C ARG A 182 -22.89 14.67 -1.26
N ALA A 183 -22.12 15.19 -2.21
CA ALA A 183 -22.54 16.34 -3.02
C ALA A 183 -23.86 16.07 -3.75
N ALA A 184 -23.99 14.89 -4.37
CA ALA A 184 -25.24 14.47 -5.02
C ALA A 184 -26.40 14.27 -4.02
N PHE A 185 -26.12 13.79 -2.80
CA PHE A 185 -27.14 13.59 -1.78
C PHE A 185 -27.72 14.92 -1.26
N ILE A 186 -26.87 15.90 -0.95
CA ILE A 186 -27.25 17.21 -0.41
C ILE A 186 -27.98 18.06 -1.45
N ASP A 187 -27.60 17.94 -2.73
CA ASP A 187 -28.30 18.61 -3.83
C ASP A 187 -29.80 18.24 -3.89
N VAL A 188 -30.14 17.01 -3.47
CA VAL A 188 -31.53 16.54 -3.43
C VAL A 188 -32.21 16.79 -2.08
N HIS A 189 -31.46 16.66 -0.98
CA HIS A 189 -31.99 16.79 0.38
C HIS A 189 -31.21 17.86 1.14
N PRO A 190 -31.39 19.14 0.79
CA PRO A 190 -30.67 20.23 1.46
C PRO A 190 -31.04 20.32 2.95
N ASP A 191 -32.23 19.84 3.33
CA ASP A 191 -32.73 19.74 4.71
C ASP A 191 -32.04 18.64 5.53
N ARG A 192 -31.44 17.64 4.87
CA ARG A 192 -30.79 16.48 5.52
C ARG A 192 -29.27 16.55 5.53
N GLU A 193 -28.68 17.74 5.40
CA GLU A 193 -27.23 17.90 5.48
C GLU A 193 -26.64 17.33 6.79
N ARG A 194 -27.40 17.42 7.89
CA ARG A 194 -27.02 16.88 9.21
C ARG A 194 -26.92 15.35 9.26
N ASP A 195 -27.66 14.65 8.39
CA ASP A 195 -27.66 13.19 8.33
C ASP A 195 -26.42 12.65 7.61
N PHE A 196 -25.80 13.46 6.74
CA PHE A 196 -24.56 13.11 6.05
C PHE A 196 -23.48 14.20 6.17
N PRO A 197 -22.94 14.40 7.39
CA PRO A 197 -21.98 15.46 7.64
C PRO A 197 -20.66 15.20 6.91
N ALA A 198 -20.04 16.26 6.39
CA ALA A 198 -18.77 16.18 5.66
C ALA A 198 -17.65 15.51 6.47
N VAL A 199 -17.72 15.64 7.80
CA VAL A 199 -16.80 15.01 8.74
C VAL A 199 -16.75 13.49 8.59
N ASN A 200 -17.86 12.84 8.22
CA ASN A 200 -17.89 11.38 8.04
C ASN A 200 -17.01 10.96 6.87
N VAL A 201 -16.99 11.72 5.77
CA VAL A 201 -16.12 11.46 4.61
C VAL A 201 -14.65 11.58 5.00
N LEU A 202 -14.32 12.58 5.83
CA LEU A 202 -12.98 12.75 6.38
C LEU A 202 -12.58 11.60 7.31
N TYR A 203 -13.49 11.14 8.18
CA TYR A 203 -13.24 9.98 9.04
C TYR A 203 -12.98 8.70 8.24
N TYR A 204 -13.70 8.47 7.14
CA TYR A 204 -13.42 7.33 6.26
C TYR A 204 -12.04 7.43 5.62
N GLY A 205 -11.69 8.60 5.08
CA GLY A 205 -10.35 8.84 4.52
C GLY A 205 -9.23 8.63 5.55
N ALA A 206 -9.41 9.17 6.76
CA ALA A 206 -8.48 9.00 7.86
C ALA A 206 -8.34 7.53 8.30
N LEU A 207 -9.46 6.81 8.43
CA LEU A 207 -9.46 5.39 8.76
C LEU A 207 -8.66 4.58 7.74
N PHE A 208 -8.89 4.80 6.44
CA PHE A 208 -8.14 4.12 5.40
C PHE A 208 -6.65 4.47 5.42
N ALA A 209 -6.29 5.73 5.67
CA ALA A 209 -4.89 6.14 5.82
C ALA A 209 -4.22 5.48 7.03
N VAL A 210 -4.92 5.31 8.15
CA VAL A 210 -4.43 4.59 9.33
C VAL A 210 -4.21 3.12 8.99
N ILE A 211 -5.17 2.46 8.34
CA ILE A 211 -5.03 1.07 7.90
C ILE A 211 -3.83 0.93 6.94
N ALA A 212 -3.68 1.85 5.98
CA ALA A 212 -2.51 1.92 5.09
C ALA A 212 -1.20 1.90 5.88
N SER A 213 -1.15 2.76 6.89
CA SER A 213 0.06 3.00 7.69
C SER A 213 0.38 1.76 8.53
N VAL A 214 -0.64 1.17 9.17
CA VAL A 214 -0.50 -0.06 9.96
C VAL A 214 0.03 -1.21 9.10
N LEU A 215 -0.36 -1.30 7.83
CA LEU A 215 0.10 -2.36 6.93
C LEU A 215 1.48 -2.07 6.31
N SER A 216 1.74 -0.83 5.90
CA SER A 216 2.95 -0.46 5.15
C SER A 216 4.17 -0.21 6.05
N VAL A 217 4.01 0.49 7.17
CA VAL A 217 5.10 0.84 8.09
C VAL A 217 5.89 -0.38 8.58
N PRO A 218 5.27 -1.45 9.12
CA PRO A 218 6.03 -2.61 9.59
C PRO A 218 6.75 -3.33 8.44
N LEU A 219 6.17 -3.36 7.24
CA LEU A 219 6.81 -3.99 6.08
C LEU A 219 8.04 -3.19 5.62
N VAL A 220 7.91 -1.88 5.54
CA VAL A 220 9.02 -0.97 5.22
C VAL A 220 10.13 -1.05 6.28
N ALA A 221 9.76 -1.11 7.56
CA ALA A 221 10.71 -1.27 8.66
C ALA A 221 11.45 -2.62 8.58
N ALA A 222 10.75 -3.72 8.29
CA ALA A 222 11.34 -5.04 8.12
C ALA A 222 12.33 -5.08 6.94
N TRP A 223 11.94 -4.52 5.79
CA TRP A 223 12.82 -4.39 4.63
C TRP A 223 14.06 -3.56 4.95
N ARG A 224 13.91 -2.40 5.63
CA ARG A 224 15.02 -1.52 5.99
C ARG A 224 16.00 -2.23 6.93
N ARG A 225 15.49 -2.96 7.93
CA ARG A 225 16.33 -3.76 8.84
C ARG A 225 17.12 -4.82 8.07
N CYS A 226 16.52 -5.49 7.09
CA CYS A 226 17.22 -6.47 6.25
C CYS A 226 18.32 -5.80 5.41
N ALA A 227 18.01 -4.69 4.75
CA ALA A 227 18.97 -3.94 3.95
C ALA A 227 20.15 -3.42 4.78
N GLN A 228 19.89 -2.90 6.00
CA GLN A 228 20.95 -2.49 6.93
C GLN A 228 21.82 -3.68 7.34
N HIS A 229 21.21 -4.82 7.70
CA HIS A 229 21.98 -6.03 8.02
C HIS A 229 22.86 -6.51 6.86
N VAL A 230 22.40 -6.40 5.61
CA VAL A 230 23.24 -6.72 4.45
C VAL A 230 24.47 -5.82 4.41
N VAL A 231 24.31 -4.51 4.61
CA VAL A 231 25.44 -3.57 4.63
C VAL A 231 26.40 -3.90 5.77
N ASP A 232 25.89 -4.15 6.96
CA ASP A 232 26.70 -4.44 8.15
C ASP A 232 27.46 -5.77 8.02
N ARG A 233 26.87 -6.78 7.37
CA ARG A 233 27.54 -8.05 7.08
C ARG A 233 28.54 -7.95 5.94
N ALA A 234 28.21 -7.22 4.88
CA ALA A 234 29.10 -7.02 3.74
C ALA A 234 30.34 -6.20 4.13
N TYR A 235 30.17 -5.18 4.97
CA TYR A 235 31.22 -4.28 5.41
C TYR A 235 31.21 -4.17 6.95
N PRO A 236 31.73 -5.19 7.67
CA PRO A 236 31.87 -5.12 9.12
C PRO A 236 32.89 -4.05 9.52
N LEU A 237 32.80 -3.57 10.76
CA LEU A 237 33.78 -2.63 11.30
C LEU A 237 35.17 -3.30 11.30
N PRO A 238 36.21 -2.64 10.76
CA PRO A 238 37.57 -3.15 10.83
C PRO A 238 38.02 -3.44 12.27
N ALA A 239 38.84 -4.48 12.46
CA ALA A 239 39.29 -4.92 13.79
C ALA A 239 40.15 -3.87 14.52
N ASP A 240 40.83 -3.01 13.77
CA ASP A 240 41.60 -1.87 14.27
C ASP A 240 40.72 -0.65 14.62
N GLY A 241 39.42 -0.72 14.34
CA GLY A 241 38.46 0.37 14.54
C GLY A 241 38.65 1.56 13.60
N GLN A 242 39.53 1.45 12.59
CA GLN A 242 39.87 2.55 11.69
C GLN A 242 39.40 2.27 10.26
N PRO A 243 38.17 2.70 9.88
CA PRO A 243 37.67 2.52 8.52
C PRO A 243 38.52 3.31 7.53
N THR A 244 39.09 2.60 6.55
CA THR A 244 39.80 3.22 5.43
C THR A 244 38.83 3.95 4.49
N GLU A 245 39.33 4.93 3.74
CA GLU A 245 38.50 5.67 2.77
C GLU A 245 37.85 4.73 1.73
N ALA A 246 38.58 3.71 1.28
CA ALA A 246 38.07 2.70 0.36
C ALA A 246 36.91 1.90 0.95
N TRP A 247 36.99 1.54 2.24
CA TRP A 247 35.90 0.87 2.96
C TRP A 247 34.67 1.78 3.07
N VAL A 248 34.86 3.04 3.46
CA VAL A 248 33.76 4.03 3.62
C VAL A 248 33.04 4.24 2.28
N ALA A 249 33.80 4.44 1.21
CA ALA A 249 33.24 4.64 -0.13
C ALA A 249 32.48 3.41 -0.64
N ALA A 250 32.98 2.20 -0.36
CA ALA A 250 32.31 0.96 -0.76
C ALA A 250 30.99 0.73 -0.01
N ARG A 251 31.00 0.93 1.32
CA ARG A 251 29.81 0.87 2.16
C ARG A 251 28.76 1.89 1.70
N ALA A 252 29.16 3.14 1.47
CA ALA A 252 28.26 4.20 1.02
C ALA A 252 27.60 3.88 -0.33
N ARG A 253 28.34 3.31 -1.30
CA ARG A 253 27.77 2.87 -2.59
C ARG A 253 26.69 1.81 -2.40
N LEU A 254 26.90 0.85 -1.49
CA LEU A 254 25.90 -0.18 -1.19
C LEU A 254 24.66 0.41 -0.49
N GLU A 255 24.85 1.35 0.44
CA GLU A 255 23.74 2.06 1.10
C GLU A 255 22.91 2.89 0.10
N VAL A 256 23.56 3.53 -0.88
CA VAL A 256 22.87 4.23 -1.98
C VAL A 256 22.10 3.24 -2.84
N LEU A 257 22.73 2.14 -3.25
CA LEU A 257 22.09 1.11 -4.08
C LEU A 257 20.84 0.53 -3.40
N LEU A 258 20.93 0.23 -2.10
CA LEU A 258 19.82 -0.28 -1.30
C LEU A 258 18.86 0.82 -0.83
N HIS A 259 18.93 2.03 -1.37
CA HIS A 259 18.07 3.16 -1.04
C HIS A 259 17.99 3.51 0.47
N LEU A 260 18.99 3.11 1.27
CA LEU A 260 19.00 3.38 2.72
C LEU A 260 19.14 4.87 3.04
N ASN A 261 19.65 5.63 2.07
CA ASN A 261 19.85 7.08 2.10
C ASN A 261 18.59 7.88 1.75
N VAL A 262 17.52 7.25 1.28
CA VAL A 262 16.29 7.96 0.92
C VAL A 262 15.55 8.40 2.20
N SER A 263 15.33 9.71 2.32
CA SER A 263 14.75 10.33 3.52
C SER A 263 13.31 9.86 3.83
N LEU A 264 12.58 9.36 2.82
CA LEU A 264 11.25 8.72 2.99
C LEU A 264 11.26 7.62 4.05
N LEU A 265 12.39 6.94 4.23
CA LEU A 265 12.57 5.86 5.21
C LEU A 265 13.11 6.33 6.56
N ARG A 266 13.73 7.51 6.60
CA ARG A 266 14.18 8.13 7.86
C ARG A 266 13.05 8.81 8.59
N ASN A 267 12.03 9.28 7.86
CA ASN A 267 10.89 9.95 8.47
C ASN A 267 9.58 9.58 7.75
N PRO A 268 8.84 8.55 8.23
CA PRO A 268 7.56 8.17 7.65
C PRO A 268 6.52 9.32 7.69
N LEU A 269 6.70 10.30 8.59
CA LEU A 269 5.89 11.53 8.60
C LEU A 269 6.13 12.38 7.35
N THR A 270 7.30 12.31 6.71
CA THR A 270 7.58 13.00 5.45
C THR A 270 6.88 12.32 4.27
N GLY A 271 6.71 10.99 4.29
CA GLY A 271 5.87 10.28 3.32
C GLY A 271 4.39 10.65 3.46
N LEU A 272 3.89 10.78 4.69
CA LEU A 272 2.57 11.35 4.96
C LEU A 272 2.49 12.84 4.57
N ALA A 273 3.59 13.59 4.66
CA ALA A 273 3.66 14.97 4.21
C ALA A 273 3.58 15.09 2.67
N VAL A 274 4.02 14.09 1.90
CA VAL A 274 3.77 14.04 0.43
C VAL A 274 2.29 13.83 0.12
N LEU A 275 1.55 13.18 1.02
CA LEU A 275 0.09 13.11 0.95
C LEU A 275 -0.58 14.38 1.51
N SER A 276 0.17 15.26 2.18
CA SER A 276 -0.37 16.50 2.75
C SER A 276 -1.00 17.40 1.68
N PRO A 277 -0.38 17.71 0.52
CA PRO A 277 -1.05 18.48 -0.53
C PRO A 277 -2.34 17.84 -1.04
N LEU A 278 -2.45 16.51 -1.09
CA LEU A 278 -3.68 15.82 -1.47
C LEU A 278 -4.74 15.91 -0.37
N LEU A 279 -4.34 15.72 0.89
CA LEU A 279 -5.19 15.93 2.06
C LEU A 279 -5.66 17.38 2.16
N THR A 280 -4.76 18.34 1.98
CA THR A 280 -5.02 19.79 1.97
C THR A 280 -5.88 20.18 0.77
N SER A 281 -5.68 19.61 -0.42
CA SER A 281 -6.53 19.90 -1.59
C SER A 281 -7.92 19.31 -1.43
N ALA A 282 -8.02 18.09 -0.89
CA ALA A 282 -9.30 17.51 -0.50
C ALA A 282 -9.98 18.40 0.55
N LEU A 283 -9.29 18.71 1.66
CA LEU A 283 -9.77 19.62 2.70
C LEU A 283 -10.18 20.98 2.15
N ALA A 284 -9.40 21.58 1.24
CA ALA A 284 -9.68 22.87 0.61
C ALA A 284 -10.91 22.84 -0.28
N ALA A 285 -11.21 21.72 -0.94
CA ALA A 285 -12.48 21.53 -1.62
C ALA A 285 -13.68 21.49 -0.64
N PHE A 286 -13.45 21.15 0.64
CA PHE A 286 -14.46 21.12 1.69
C PHE A 286 -14.54 22.39 2.55
N ILE A 287 -13.50 23.22 2.59
CA ILE A 287 -13.46 24.48 3.39
C ILE A 287 -14.62 25.43 3.04
N PRO A 288 -14.98 25.68 1.75
CA PRO A 288 -16.12 26.53 1.41
C PRO A 288 -17.47 26.01 1.92
N GLN A 289 -17.57 24.70 2.21
CA GLN A 289 -18.78 24.07 2.73
C GLN A 289 -18.84 24.17 4.26
N LEU A 290 -17.68 24.08 4.94
CA LEU A 290 -17.56 24.32 6.39
C LEU A 290 -17.75 25.78 6.79
N ALA A 291 -17.47 26.72 5.89
CA ALA A 291 -17.68 28.15 6.14
C ALA A 291 -19.14 28.61 5.94
N LYS A 292 -20.01 27.74 5.41
CA LYS A 292 -21.43 28.02 5.17
C LYS A 292 -22.37 27.32 6.15
N SER A 293 -21.85 26.44 7.01
CA SER A 293 -22.55 25.84 8.16
C SER A 293 -22.42 26.71 9.41
#